data_AF-A0A932HGJ6-F1
#
_entry.id   AF-A0A932HGJ6-F1
#
_cell.length_a   1.000
_cell.length_b   1.000
_cell.length_c   1.000
_cell.angle_alpha   90.00
_cell.angle_beta   90.00
_cell.angle_gamma   90.00
#
_symmetry.space_group_name_H-M   'P 1'
#
loop_
_entity.id
_entity.type
_entity.pdbx_description
1 polymer ?
#
loop_
_entity_poly.entity_id
_entity_poly.type
_entity_poly.pdbx_seq_one_letter_code
_entity_poly.pdbx_strand_id
1 'polypeptide(L)'
;MHWSMVKLPEQLMMPRLADKRIGFFSIQQLDYGRPEQRAQERRYIVRWRLEKKDPTAAISEPVKPIVYYVDPATPDWLKPWVKRGIEAWQPAFEAAGFRRAIVAADPPTPQQDPDWAPEDARYSVVRWLPSTVENAQGPNVHDPRTGEIVESDIYMYHNIMNLQRSWYFTQVGHLDPRARMWPVPDSLMGRLVEFVVAHEVGHTLGYQHDQKGSSTYPVDSLRSRTWVQRMGHAPSIMDYSRFNYVAQPEDGIALEDLIPRIGPWDTYTTRWGYTPIPEARTPDEERATLDRWAREQDAVPWYRFSLSDSRKALEEVFEGQVSDDKQLRKLADEQGRLTAEMLYLHMKARADLRAVLTEEQLEQLEGFRAGHGAR
;
A
#
# COMPACT_ATOMS: atom_id res chain seq x y z
N MET A 1 13.41 -23.48 9.30
CA MET A 1 12.30 -23.61 8.34
C MET A 1 11.07 -23.91 9.18
N HIS A 2 10.11 -22.99 9.22
CA HIS A 2 8.88 -23.14 10.00
C HIS A 2 7.76 -23.53 9.05
N TRP A 3 6.90 -24.44 9.51
CA TRP A 3 5.73 -24.89 8.75
C TRP A 3 4.52 -24.82 9.67
N SER A 4 3.50 -24.12 9.22
CA SER A 4 2.22 -24.01 9.93
C SER A 4 1.13 -24.65 9.07
N MET A 5 0.29 -25.48 9.69
CA MET A 5 -0.90 -26.04 9.05
C MET A 5 -2.13 -25.44 9.71
N VAL A 6 -2.89 -24.63 8.97
CA VAL A 6 -4.09 -23.95 9.48
C VAL A 6 -5.33 -24.60 8.88
N LYS A 7 -6.27 -25.01 9.73
CA LYS A 7 -7.59 -25.45 9.30
C LYS A 7 -8.37 -24.22 8.80
N LEU A 8 -8.81 -24.24 7.54
CA LEU A 8 -9.64 -23.17 7.00
C LEU A 8 -10.99 -23.07 7.74
N PRO A 9 -11.61 -21.87 7.78
CA PRO A 9 -12.89 -21.68 8.45
C PRO A 9 -13.98 -22.63 7.96
N GLU A 10 -14.73 -23.21 8.90
CA GLU A 10 -15.92 -24.02 8.58
C GLU A 10 -17.06 -23.13 8.10
N GLN A 11 -17.28 -22.00 8.78
CA GLN A 11 -18.20 -20.97 8.33
C GLN A 11 -17.48 -20.06 7.32
N LEU A 12 -17.91 -20.14 6.07
CA LEU A 12 -17.33 -19.36 4.97
C LEU A 12 -17.67 -17.87 5.09
N MET A 13 -16.69 -16.99 4.91
CA MET A 13 -16.96 -15.57 4.68
C MET A 13 -17.76 -15.42 3.38
N MET A 14 -18.79 -14.57 3.37
CA MET A 14 -19.44 -14.21 2.11
C MET A 14 -18.42 -13.52 1.19
N PRO A 15 -18.05 -14.15 0.05
CA PRO A 15 -17.07 -13.56 -0.83
C PRO A 15 -17.67 -12.35 -1.55
N ARG A 16 -16.85 -11.35 -1.87
CA ARG A 16 -17.27 -10.17 -2.63
C ARG A 16 -16.73 -10.27 -4.04
N LEU A 17 -17.61 -10.09 -5.04
CA LEU A 17 -17.23 -10.15 -6.44
C LEU A 17 -16.18 -9.08 -6.77
N ALA A 18 -15.14 -9.48 -7.49
CA ALA A 18 -14.12 -8.55 -7.94
C ALA A 18 -14.66 -7.60 -9.02
N ASP A 19 -14.23 -6.34 -8.96
CA ASP A 19 -14.50 -5.32 -9.96
C ASP A 19 -13.19 -4.72 -10.43
N LYS A 20 -12.94 -4.74 -11.75
CA LYS A 20 -11.67 -4.27 -12.34
C LYS A 20 -11.43 -2.78 -12.13
N ARG A 21 -12.47 -2.01 -11.79
CA ARG A 21 -12.36 -0.58 -11.53
C ARG A 21 -11.92 -0.27 -10.09
N ILE A 22 -11.71 -1.29 -9.26
CA ILE A 22 -11.34 -1.16 -7.85
C ILE A 22 -10.07 -1.98 -7.62
N GLY A 23 -9.07 -1.38 -6.98
CA GLY A 23 -7.73 -1.95 -6.83
C GLY A 23 -7.60 -3.02 -5.75
N PHE A 24 -8.33 -4.12 -5.85
CA PHE A 24 -8.19 -5.28 -4.96
C PHE A 24 -7.47 -6.45 -5.65
N PHE A 25 -6.60 -7.15 -4.93
CA PHE A 25 -6.18 -8.50 -5.31
C PHE A 25 -7.41 -9.41 -5.40
N SER A 26 -7.35 -10.41 -6.29
CA SER A 26 -8.50 -11.28 -6.52
C SER A 26 -8.07 -12.72 -6.76
N ILE A 27 -8.89 -13.64 -6.28
CA ILE A 27 -8.85 -15.06 -6.67
C ILE A 27 -9.81 -15.33 -7.83
N GLN A 28 -9.50 -16.34 -8.63
CA GLN A 28 -10.32 -16.79 -9.75
C GLN A 28 -10.74 -18.25 -9.53
N GLN A 29 -12.00 -18.54 -9.81
CA GLN A 29 -12.59 -19.88 -9.68
C GLN A 29 -13.47 -20.20 -10.90
N LEU A 30 -13.57 -21.48 -11.22
CA LEU A 30 -14.55 -22.01 -12.17
C LEU A 30 -15.74 -22.58 -11.39
N ASP A 31 -16.91 -21.98 -11.56
CA ASP A 31 -18.17 -22.41 -10.96
C ASP A 31 -18.90 -23.38 -11.90
N TYR A 32 -19.04 -24.63 -11.45
CA TYR A 32 -19.74 -25.71 -12.16
C TYR A 32 -21.16 -25.96 -11.61
N GLY A 33 -21.57 -25.27 -10.54
CA GLY A 33 -22.84 -25.50 -9.85
C GLY A 33 -24.01 -24.71 -10.42
N ARG A 34 -23.77 -23.91 -11.47
CA ARG A 34 -24.73 -22.99 -12.05
C ARG A 34 -25.42 -23.60 -13.29
N PRO A 35 -26.68 -23.22 -13.59
CA PRO A 35 -27.50 -23.88 -14.61
C PRO A 35 -27.10 -23.56 -16.06
N GLU A 36 -26.18 -22.63 -16.28
CA GLU A 36 -25.70 -22.27 -17.61
C GLU A 36 -24.95 -23.43 -18.27
N GLN A 37 -25.00 -23.51 -19.61
CA GLN A 37 -24.31 -24.53 -20.40
C GLN A 37 -22.79 -24.26 -20.53
N ARG A 38 -22.15 -23.81 -19.44
CA ARG A 38 -20.70 -23.61 -19.33
C ARG A 38 -20.30 -23.47 -17.87
N ALA A 39 -19.06 -23.84 -17.55
CA ALA A 39 -18.43 -23.40 -16.30
C ALA A 39 -18.28 -21.88 -16.33
N GLN A 40 -18.77 -21.20 -15.30
CA GLN A 40 -18.67 -19.75 -15.20
C GLN A 40 -17.40 -19.38 -14.42
N GLU A 41 -16.53 -18.60 -15.04
CA GLU A 41 -15.42 -17.99 -14.31
C GLU A 41 -15.95 -16.89 -13.38
N ARG A 42 -15.61 -17.00 -12.10
CA ARG A 42 -15.93 -16.01 -11.07
C ARG A 42 -14.64 -15.51 -10.43
N ARG A 43 -14.60 -14.23 -10.11
CA ARG A 43 -13.50 -13.61 -9.40
C ARG A 43 -14.00 -12.96 -8.12
N TYR A 44 -13.27 -13.16 -7.03
CA TYR A 44 -13.58 -12.59 -5.72
C TYR A 44 -12.38 -11.80 -5.21
N ILE A 45 -12.63 -10.69 -4.53
CA ILE A 45 -11.56 -9.92 -3.90
C ILE A 45 -10.97 -10.68 -2.71
N VAL A 46 -9.70 -10.45 -2.46
CA VAL A 46 -9.00 -10.92 -1.26
C VAL A 46 -9.15 -9.83 -0.18
N ARG A 47 -9.74 -10.16 0.97
CA ARG A 47 -9.97 -9.21 2.07
C ARG A 47 -10.09 -9.91 3.43
N TRP A 48 -9.88 -9.17 4.51
CA TRP A 48 -10.21 -9.65 5.85
C TRP A 48 -11.72 -9.77 6.06
N ARG A 49 -12.14 -10.77 6.84
CA ARG A 49 -13.52 -10.84 7.33
C ARG A 49 -13.74 -9.81 8.43
N LEU A 50 -14.56 -8.80 8.13
CA LEU A 50 -15.04 -7.83 9.12
C LEU A 50 -16.56 -7.86 9.21
N GLU A 51 -17.07 -8.15 10.39
CA GLU A 51 -18.49 -8.16 10.73
C GLU A 51 -18.72 -7.23 11.91
N LYS A 52 -19.75 -6.40 11.87
CA LYS A 52 -20.02 -5.46 12.96
C LYS A 52 -20.53 -6.22 14.19
N LYS A 53 -20.02 -5.89 15.38
CA LYS A 53 -20.60 -6.36 16.66
C LYS A 53 -22.06 -5.91 16.81
N ASP A 54 -22.35 -4.65 16.45
CA ASP A 54 -23.71 -4.13 16.28
C ASP A 54 -24.01 -3.93 14.79
N PRO A 55 -24.75 -4.86 14.15
CA PRO A 55 -25.08 -4.75 12.73
C PRO A 55 -25.94 -3.54 12.37
N THR A 56 -26.62 -2.92 13.35
CA THR A 56 -27.54 -1.80 13.13
C THR A 56 -26.85 -0.43 13.26
N ALA A 57 -25.72 -0.38 13.95
CA ALA A 57 -24.96 0.85 14.12
C ALA A 57 -24.30 1.30 12.81
N ALA A 58 -24.29 2.61 12.56
CA ALA A 58 -23.56 3.20 11.44
C ALA A 58 -22.06 2.89 11.52
N ILE A 59 -21.48 3.01 12.72
CA ILE A 59 -20.10 2.64 13.04
C ILE A 59 -20.12 1.69 14.24
N SER A 60 -19.48 0.52 14.11
CA SER A 60 -19.33 -0.47 15.19
C SER A 60 -17.89 -0.96 15.26
N GLU A 61 -17.45 -1.46 16.42
CA GLU A 61 -16.28 -2.32 16.42
C GLU A 61 -16.57 -3.61 15.65
N PRO A 62 -15.59 -4.21 14.96
CA PRO A 62 -15.78 -5.53 14.37
C PRO A 62 -15.82 -6.61 15.43
N VAL A 63 -16.47 -7.73 15.15
CA VAL A 63 -16.48 -8.94 16.00
C VAL A 63 -15.04 -9.42 16.23
N LYS A 64 -14.25 -9.49 15.15
CA LYS A 64 -12.81 -9.77 15.18
C LYS A 64 -12.06 -8.60 14.51
N PRO A 65 -11.29 -7.79 15.25
CA PRO A 65 -10.41 -6.80 14.64
C PRO A 65 -9.25 -7.48 13.92
N ILE A 66 -8.67 -6.78 12.95
CA ILE A 66 -7.40 -7.14 12.30
C ILE A 66 -6.30 -6.73 13.28
N VAL A 67 -5.48 -7.68 13.71
CA VAL A 67 -4.42 -7.43 14.69
C VAL A 67 -3.09 -7.76 14.05
N TYR A 68 -2.19 -6.79 14.03
CA TYR A 68 -0.79 -7.00 13.67
C TYR A 68 0.07 -6.89 14.92
N TYR A 69 0.87 -7.91 15.18
CA TYR A 69 1.88 -7.88 16.23
C TYR A 69 3.16 -7.24 15.70
N VAL A 70 3.83 -6.44 16.53
CA VAL A 70 5.15 -5.90 16.19
C VAL A 70 6.21 -6.90 16.64
N ASP A 71 7.03 -7.38 15.71
CA ASP A 71 8.09 -8.34 15.99
C ASP A 71 9.02 -7.82 17.11
N PRO A 72 9.29 -8.61 18.17
CA PRO A 72 10.24 -8.26 19.22
C PRO A 72 11.62 -7.81 18.70
N ALA A 73 12.05 -8.35 17.55
CA ALA A 73 13.32 -8.03 16.89
C ALA A 73 13.35 -6.64 16.25
N THR A 74 12.21 -5.96 16.14
CA THR A 74 12.14 -4.55 15.71
C THR A 74 12.95 -3.70 16.71
N PRO A 75 13.83 -2.79 16.27
CA PRO A 75 14.50 -1.86 17.19
C PRO A 75 13.50 -1.09 18.05
N ASP A 76 13.75 -0.98 19.36
CA ASP A 76 12.77 -0.42 20.31
C ASP A 76 12.29 0.99 19.94
N TRP A 77 13.20 1.82 19.43
CA TRP A 77 12.89 3.18 18.99
C TRP A 77 11.99 3.22 17.74
N LEU A 78 11.96 2.15 16.93
CA LEU A 78 11.10 2.02 15.75
C LEU A 78 9.72 1.46 16.07
N LYS A 79 9.56 0.66 17.14
CA LYS A 79 8.27 0.02 17.49
C LYS A 79 7.10 1.00 17.50
N PRO A 80 7.18 2.21 18.09
CA PRO A 80 6.08 3.18 18.06
C PRO A 80 5.71 3.63 16.63
N TRP A 81 6.69 3.76 15.74
CA TRP A 81 6.46 4.16 14.35
C TRP A 81 5.81 3.04 13.53
N VAL A 82 6.23 1.79 13.77
CA VAL A 82 5.59 0.60 13.17
C VAL A 82 4.12 0.50 13.59
N LYS A 83 3.83 0.64 14.90
CA LYS A 83 2.44 0.65 15.41
C LYS A 83 1.60 1.73 14.76
N ARG A 84 2.15 2.94 14.60
CA ARG A 84 1.47 4.05 13.93
C ARG A 84 1.23 3.79 12.45
N GLY A 85 2.15 3.10 11.75
CA GLY A 85 1.97 2.71 10.36
C GLY A 85 0.83 1.70 10.18
N ILE A 86 0.73 0.72 11.08
CA ILE A 86 -0.39 -0.23 11.13
C ILE A 86 -1.72 0.51 11.33
N GLU A 87 -1.79 1.36 12.36
CA GLU A 87 -3.03 2.04 12.75
C GLU A 87 -3.38 3.24 11.87
N ALA A 88 -2.51 3.63 10.93
CA ALA A 88 -2.77 4.72 9.98
C ALA A 88 -4.03 4.47 9.13
N TRP A 89 -4.39 3.21 8.91
CA TRP A 89 -5.59 2.80 8.17
C TRP A 89 -6.90 2.95 8.94
N GLN A 90 -6.86 3.25 10.24
CA GLN A 90 -8.04 3.33 11.10
C GLN A 90 -9.12 4.30 10.56
N PRO A 91 -8.80 5.51 10.06
CA PRO A 91 -9.81 6.41 9.47
C PRO A 91 -10.49 5.84 8.21
N ALA A 92 -9.76 5.08 7.40
CA ALA A 92 -10.34 4.45 6.20
C ALA A 92 -11.36 3.36 6.59
N PHE A 93 -11.08 2.60 7.64
CA PHE A 93 -12.03 1.63 8.19
C PHE A 93 -13.23 2.29 8.88
N GLU A 94 -13.04 3.43 9.56
CA GLU A 94 -14.14 4.20 10.12
C GLU A 94 -15.12 4.65 9.03
N ALA A 95 -14.59 5.10 7.90
CA ALA A 95 -15.40 5.44 6.73
C ALA A 95 -16.17 4.23 6.16
N ALA A 96 -15.65 3.01 6.32
CA ALA A 96 -16.33 1.75 6.00
C ALA A 96 -17.29 1.25 7.09
N GLY A 97 -17.45 2.00 8.19
CA GLY A 97 -18.34 1.69 9.30
C GLY A 97 -17.70 0.90 10.45
N PHE A 98 -16.37 0.84 10.52
CA PHE A 98 -15.65 0.11 11.58
C PHE A 98 -14.71 1.02 12.38
N ARG A 99 -14.99 1.18 13.68
CA ARG A 99 -14.03 1.78 14.62
C ARG A 99 -13.14 0.68 15.21
N ARG A 100 -11.87 1.00 15.47
CA ARG A 100 -10.86 0.03 15.99
C ARG A 100 -10.83 -1.26 15.19
N ALA A 101 -10.84 -1.13 13.87
CA ALA A 101 -10.89 -2.25 12.94
C ALA A 101 -9.53 -2.92 12.78
N ILE A 102 -8.47 -2.11 12.87
CA ILE A 102 -7.09 -2.52 12.76
C ILE A 102 -6.34 -2.07 14.02
N VAL A 103 -5.55 -2.95 14.60
CA VAL A 103 -4.88 -2.72 15.89
C VAL A 103 -3.44 -3.18 15.81
N ALA A 104 -2.52 -2.36 16.28
CA ALA A 104 -1.15 -2.77 16.51
C ALA A 104 -1.00 -3.31 17.94
N ALA A 105 -0.41 -4.48 18.09
CA ALA A 105 -0.22 -5.13 19.39
C ALA A 105 1.24 -5.44 19.67
N ASP A 106 1.61 -5.43 20.95
CA ASP A 106 2.82 -6.11 21.39
C ASP A 106 2.56 -7.62 21.44
N PRO A 107 3.57 -8.45 21.12
CA PRO A 107 3.47 -9.89 21.26
C PRO A 107 3.20 -10.25 22.73
N PRO A 108 2.45 -11.34 22.99
CA PRO A 108 2.21 -11.80 24.35
C PRO A 108 3.53 -12.11 25.05
N THR A 109 3.58 -11.87 26.35
CA THR A 109 4.74 -12.28 27.14
C THR A 109 4.80 -13.81 27.22
N PRO A 110 5.98 -14.41 27.50
CA PRO A 110 6.07 -15.86 27.70
C PRO A 110 5.16 -16.41 28.82
N GLN A 111 4.71 -15.56 29.75
CA GLN A 111 3.72 -15.95 30.77
C GLN A 111 2.28 -15.95 30.24
N GLN A 112 1.99 -15.13 29.22
CA GLN A 112 0.66 -15.04 28.59
C GLN A 112 0.49 -16.15 27.54
N ASP A 113 1.50 -16.36 26.70
CA ASP A 113 1.54 -17.43 25.71
C ASP A 113 3.00 -17.89 25.50
N PRO A 114 3.44 -18.98 26.16
CA PRO A 114 4.81 -19.48 26.02
C PRO A 114 5.10 -20.08 24.63
N ASP A 115 4.06 -20.41 23.87
CA ASP A 115 4.15 -21.02 22.55
C ASP A 115 4.01 -20.00 21.41
N TRP A 116 3.92 -18.71 21.74
CA TRP A 116 3.83 -17.65 20.73
C TRP A 116 5.13 -17.59 19.93
N ALA A 117 5.00 -17.61 18.60
CA ALA A 117 6.10 -17.40 17.67
C ALA A 117 5.66 -16.45 16.55
N PRO A 118 6.57 -15.59 16.04
CA PRO A 118 6.24 -14.69 14.95
C PRO A 118 5.99 -15.41 13.62
N GLU A 119 6.38 -16.68 13.48
CA GLU A 119 6.10 -17.53 12.31
C GLU A 119 4.82 -18.39 12.44
N ASP A 120 4.09 -18.24 13.53
CA ASP A 120 2.84 -18.97 13.75
C ASP A 120 1.70 -18.33 12.95
N ALA A 121 1.10 -19.13 12.05
CA ALA A 121 0.05 -18.67 11.15
C ALA A 121 -1.28 -18.28 11.85
N ARG A 122 -1.37 -18.40 13.18
CA ARG A 122 -2.46 -17.83 13.98
C ARG A 122 -2.33 -16.31 14.15
N TYR A 123 -1.14 -15.75 13.99
CA TYR A 123 -0.83 -14.36 14.26
C TYR A 123 -0.32 -13.68 12.99
N SER A 124 -0.76 -12.45 12.75
CA SER A 124 -0.21 -11.61 11.68
C SER A 124 0.83 -10.68 12.28
N VAL A 125 2.01 -10.61 11.68
CA VAL A 125 3.17 -9.95 12.31
C VAL A 125 3.84 -9.00 11.32
N VAL A 126 4.19 -7.80 11.77
CA VAL A 126 5.17 -6.97 11.08
C VAL A 126 6.55 -7.42 11.52
N ARG A 127 7.16 -8.25 10.68
CA ARG A 127 8.44 -8.94 10.91
C ARG A 127 9.62 -8.05 10.56
N TRP A 128 10.58 -7.95 11.48
CA TRP A 128 11.79 -7.16 11.26
C TRP A 128 12.97 -8.08 10.98
N LEU A 129 13.41 -8.12 9.72
CA LEU A 129 14.38 -9.10 9.25
C LEU A 129 15.79 -8.49 9.17
N PRO A 130 16.82 -9.14 9.75
CA PRO A 130 18.22 -8.70 9.66
C PRO A 130 18.80 -9.00 8.27
N SER A 131 18.32 -8.28 7.26
CA SER A 131 18.64 -8.46 5.85
C SER A 131 19.16 -7.16 5.24
N THR A 132 20.15 -7.29 4.37
CA THR A 132 20.70 -6.16 3.60
C THR A 132 19.83 -5.77 2.41
N VAL A 133 18.76 -6.51 2.12
CA VAL A 133 17.79 -6.18 1.07
C VAL A 133 17.14 -4.82 1.38
N GLU A 134 17.14 -3.95 0.39
CA GLU A 134 16.53 -2.63 0.44
C GLU A 134 15.10 -2.70 -0.07
N ASN A 135 14.19 -3.32 0.68
CA ASN A 135 12.78 -3.39 0.32
C ASN A 135 11.88 -3.70 1.53
N ALA A 136 10.58 -3.81 1.30
CA ALA A 136 9.62 -4.47 2.18
C ALA A 136 8.63 -5.29 1.33
N GLN A 137 7.87 -6.19 1.97
CA GLN A 137 6.84 -6.98 1.29
C GLN A 137 5.66 -7.27 2.24
N GLY A 138 4.43 -7.02 1.77
CA GLY A 138 3.18 -7.34 2.47
C GLY A 138 2.40 -8.49 1.83
N PRO A 139 2.86 -9.77 1.95
CA PRO A 139 2.10 -10.93 1.50
C PRO A 139 0.90 -11.22 2.41
N ASN A 140 -0.04 -12.02 1.93
CA ASN A 140 -1.12 -12.56 2.75
C ASN A 140 -1.42 -14.02 2.36
N VAL A 141 -1.92 -14.78 3.33
CA VAL A 141 -2.49 -16.12 3.12
C VAL A 141 -4.01 -16.00 3.19
N HIS A 142 -4.71 -16.53 2.19
CA HIS A 142 -6.16 -16.42 2.11
C HIS A 142 -6.83 -17.75 1.75
N ASP A 143 -8.08 -17.89 2.17
CA ASP A 143 -8.93 -19.01 1.81
C ASP A 143 -9.22 -18.98 0.31
N PRO A 144 -8.81 -19.99 -0.47
CA PRO A 144 -9.00 -20.01 -1.92
C PRO A 144 -10.46 -20.15 -2.32
N ARG A 145 -11.39 -20.43 -1.39
CA ARG A 145 -12.82 -20.56 -1.62
C ARG A 145 -13.55 -19.22 -1.57
N THR A 146 -13.06 -18.27 -0.76
CA THR A 146 -13.78 -17.02 -0.46
C THR A 146 -12.96 -15.75 -0.65
N GLY A 147 -11.62 -15.85 -0.66
CA GLY A 147 -10.71 -14.71 -0.58
C GLY A 147 -10.57 -14.13 0.83
N GLU A 148 -11.07 -14.83 1.87
CA GLU A 148 -10.87 -14.43 3.26
C GLU A 148 -9.38 -14.50 3.62
N ILE A 149 -8.79 -13.36 3.96
CA ILE A 149 -7.43 -13.32 4.51
C ILE A 149 -7.47 -13.97 5.90
N VAL A 150 -6.60 -14.95 6.09
CA VAL A 150 -6.47 -15.73 7.33
C VAL A 150 -5.34 -15.18 8.18
N GLU A 151 -4.24 -14.80 7.53
CA GLU A 151 -3.01 -14.34 8.15
C GLU A 151 -2.18 -13.49 7.17
N SER A 152 -1.30 -12.65 7.72
CA SER A 152 -0.30 -11.91 6.96
C SER A 152 0.98 -11.59 7.76
N ASP A 153 2.12 -11.96 7.16
CA ASP A 153 3.46 -11.66 7.64
C ASP A 153 4.11 -10.58 6.77
N ILE A 154 4.16 -9.33 7.28
CA ILE A 154 4.82 -8.24 6.58
C ILE A 154 6.32 -8.32 6.84
N TYR A 155 7.11 -8.40 5.77
CA TYR A 155 8.57 -8.43 5.85
C TYR A 155 9.15 -7.03 5.73
N MET A 156 9.69 -6.52 6.84
CA MET A 156 10.49 -5.30 6.88
C MET A 156 11.97 -5.68 6.91
N TYR A 157 12.66 -5.57 5.76
CA TYR A 157 14.11 -5.80 5.74
C TYR A 157 14.83 -4.60 6.36
N HIS A 158 15.84 -4.84 7.20
CA HIS A 158 16.53 -3.78 7.96
C HIS A 158 17.02 -2.62 7.09
N ASN A 159 17.56 -2.91 5.91
CA ASN A 159 18.08 -1.91 4.99
C ASN A 159 17.01 -1.08 4.25
N ILE A 160 15.70 -1.30 4.51
CA ILE A 160 14.66 -0.36 4.08
C ILE A 160 14.95 1.08 4.51
N MET A 161 15.61 1.25 5.67
CA MET A 161 16.05 2.55 6.16
C MET A 161 17.04 3.25 5.22
N ASN A 162 17.94 2.50 4.57
CA ASN A 162 18.87 3.06 3.59
C ASN A 162 18.12 3.57 2.36
N LEU A 163 17.21 2.76 1.82
CA LEU A 163 16.40 3.12 0.66
C LEU A 163 15.59 4.39 0.93
N GLN A 164 14.91 4.43 2.09
CA GLN A 164 14.11 5.56 2.49
C GLN A 164 14.94 6.83 2.72
N ARG A 165 16.11 6.73 3.38
CA ARG A 165 17.04 7.85 3.53
C ARG A 165 17.43 8.42 2.16
N SER A 166 17.85 7.56 1.24
CA SER A 166 18.28 7.94 -0.11
C SER A 166 17.15 8.59 -0.92
N TRP A 167 15.96 7.99 -0.95
CA TRP A 167 14.82 8.56 -1.65
C TRP A 167 14.35 9.88 -1.04
N TYR A 168 14.27 9.97 0.29
CA TYR A 168 13.82 11.20 0.93
C TYR A 168 14.79 12.35 0.68
N PHE A 169 16.10 12.07 0.85
CA PHE A 169 17.14 13.04 0.60
C PHE A 169 17.15 13.52 -0.87
N THR A 170 17.09 12.58 -1.83
CA THR A 170 17.12 12.92 -3.26
C THR A 170 15.89 13.68 -3.73
N GLN A 171 14.71 13.37 -3.19
CA GLN A 171 13.44 13.95 -3.67
C GLN A 171 13.09 15.25 -2.95
N VAL A 172 13.30 15.32 -1.64
CA VAL A 172 12.82 16.43 -0.79
C VAL A 172 13.83 16.89 0.27
N GLY A 173 15.08 16.42 0.25
CA GLY A 173 16.11 16.84 1.20
C GLY A 173 16.50 18.32 1.11
N HIS A 174 16.19 18.98 -0.01
CA HIS A 174 16.31 20.42 -0.16
C HIS A 174 15.21 21.20 0.60
N LEU A 175 14.13 20.55 1.05
CA LEU A 175 13.05 21.16 1.84
C LEU A 175 13.20 20.88 3.34
N ASP A 176 13.81 19.75 3.71
CA ASP A 176 13.99 19.34 5.11
C ASP A 176 15.48 19.38 5.53
N PRO A 177 15.91 20.33 6.37
CA PRO A 177 17.27 20.40 6.89
C PRO A 177 17.74 19.13 7.60
N ARG A 178 16.82 18.35 8.21
CA ARG A 178 17.14 17.10 8.92
C ARG A 178 17.71 16.03 7.98
N ALA A 179 17.32 16.04 6.70
CA ALA A 179 17.78 15.07 5.71
C ALA A 179 19.23 15.31 5.24
N ARG A 180 19.79 16.49 5.53
CA ARG A 180 21.14 16.90 5.11
C ARG A 180 22.22 16.51 6.12
N MET A 181 21.82 16.02 7.29
CA MET A 181 22.70 15.52 8.34
C MET A 181 22.65 14.00 8.40
N TRP A 182 23.81 13.35 8.39
CA TRP A 182 23.92 11.90 8.38
C TRP A 182 24.64 11.44 9.65
N PRO A 183 24.10 10.46 10.41
CA PRO A 183 22.80 9.82 10.20
C PRO A 183 21.63 10.80 10.38
N VAL A 184 20.53 10.57 9.64
CA VAL A 184 19.32 11.37 9.82
C VAL A 184 18.72 11.12 11.21
N PRO A 185 18.07 12.10 11.85
CA PRO A 185 17.47 11.91 13.17
C PRO A 185 16.41 10.79 13.18
N ASP A 186 16.30 10.07 14.31
CA ASP A 186 15.30 9.01 14.51
C ASP A 186 13.86 9.47 14.25
N SER A 187 13.56 10.75 14.52
CA SER A 187 12.24 11.34 14.23
C SER A 187 11.91 11.38 12.73
N LEU A 188 12.92 11.55 11.86
CA LEU A 188 12.75 11.48 10.42
C LEU A 188 12.76 10.02 9.95
N MET A 189 13.76 9.22 10.36
CA MET A 189 13.84 7.82 9.93
C MET A 189 12.61 7.01 10.35
N GLY A 190 12.18 7.15 11.61
CA GLY A 190 10.97 6.50 12.10
C GLY A 190 9.75 6.91 11.30
N ARG A 191 9.68 8.18 10.86
CA ARG A 191 8.62 8.65 9.98
C ARG A 191 8.60 8.00 8.60
N LEU A 192 9.77 7.76 8.03
CA LEU A 192 9.88 7.08 6.74
C LEU A 192 9.54 5.59 6.86
N VAL A 193 9.93 4.96 7.97
CA VAL A 193 9.54 3.57 8.26
C VAL A 193 8.03 3.45 8.47
N GLU A 194 7.40 4.38 9.18
CA GLU A 194 5.94 4.44 9.34
C GLU A 194 5.21 4.43 7.97
N PHE A 195 5.68 5.24 7.02
CA PHE A 195 5.15 5.29 5.67
C PHE A 195 5.22 3.92 4.97
N VAL A 196 6.38 3.25 5.02
CA VAL A 196 6.53 1.94 4.39
C VAL A 196 5.64 0.90 5.06
N VAL A 197 5.57 0.87 6.40
CA VAL A 197 4.69 -0.04 7.12
C VAL A 197 3.23 0.18 6.71
N ALA A 198 2.78 1.43 6.63
CA ALA A 198 1.42 1.72 6.20
C ALA A 198 1.16 1.27 4.75
N HIS A 199 2.13 1.41 3.84
CA HIS A 199 2.04 0.91 2.47
C HIS A 199 1.90 -0.62 2.44
N GLU A 200 2.78 -1.35 3.12
CA GLU A 200 2.73 -2.82 3.15
C GLU A 200 1.45 -3.32 3.83
N VAL A 201 0.98 -2.66 4.88
CA VAL A 201 -0.32 -2.97 5.48
C VAL A 201 -1.43 -2.87 4.43
N GLY A 202 -1.41 -1.90 3.53
CA GLY A 202 -2.39 -1.81 2.45
C GLY A 202 -2.45 -3.06 1.55
N HIS A 203 -1.31 -3.66 1.20
CA HIS A 203 -1.29 -4.93 0.45
C HIS A 203 -1.94 -6.07 1.22
N THR A 204 -1.73 -6.10 2.53
CA THR A 204 -2.26 -7.13 3.41
C THR A 204 -3.72 -6.89 3.79
N LEU A 205 -4.27 -5.71 3.49
CA LEU A 205 -5.70 -5.44 3.47
C LEU A 205 -6.37 -5.82 2.14
N GLY A 206 -5.59 -6.27 1.15
CA GLY A 206 -6.05 -6.72 -0.14
C GLY A 206 -5.84 -5.74 -1.29
N TYR A 207 -5.17 -4.60 -1.07
CA TYR A 207 -5.03 -3.56 -2.09
C TYR A 207 -3.86 -3.79 -3.05
N GLN A 208 -4.10 -3.56 -4.35
CA GLN A 208 -3.05 -3.44 -5.36
C GLN A 208 -2.43 -2.04 -5.32
N HIS A 209 -1.28 -1.88 -5.97
CA HIS A 209 -0.76 -0.56 -6.28
C HIS A 209 -1.73 0.21 -7.17
N ASP A 210 -2.07 1.45 -6.82
CA ASP A 210 -2.83 2.36 -7.70
C ASP A 210 -1.96 3.51 -8.18
N GLN A 211 -1.69 3.52 -9.47
CA GLN A 211 -0.93 4.58 -10.13
C GLN A 211 -1.83 5.52 -10.92
N LYS A 212 -3.12 5.16 -11.11
CA LYS A 212 -4.00 5.92 -12.00
C LYS A 212 -4.57 7.14 -11.30
N GLY A 213 -4.96 7.03 -10.03
CA GLY A 213 -5.52 8.14 -9.27
C GLY A 213 -4.59 9.37 -9.29
N SER A 214 -3.29 9.17 -9.06
CA SER A 214 -2.30 10.25 -8.95
C SER A 214 -2.11 11.05 -10.24
N SER A 215 -2.31 10.41 -11.41
CA SER A 215 -2.28 11.10 -12.71
C SER A 215 -3.38 12.15 -12.86
N THR A 216 -4.36 12.17 -11.96
CA THR A 216 -5.53 13.06 -12.03
C THR A 216 -5.46 14.24 -11.07
N TYR A 217 -4.48 14.31 -10.17
CA TYR A 217 -4.24 15.52 -9.37
C TYR A 217 -3.62 16.60 -10.27
N PRO A 218 -4.18 17.82 -10.32
CA PRO A 218 -3.54 18.92 -11.04
C PRO A 218 -2.16 19.20 -10.46
N VAL A 219 -1.13 19.29 -11.30
CA VAL A 219 0.26 19.44 -10.85
C VAL A 219 0.44 20.67 -9.93
N ASP A 220 -0.20 21.80 -10.27
CA ASP A 220 -0.13 23.03 -9.46
C ASP A 220 -0.70 22.84 -8.05
N SER A 221 -1.64 21.91 -7.86
CA SER A 221 -2.23 21.66 -6.54
C SER A 221 -1.24 20.99 -5.59
N LEU A 222 -0.22 20.30 -6.12
CA LEU A 222 0.84 19.65 -5.33
C LEU A 222 1.77 20.67 -4.66
N ARG A 223 1.74 21.92 -5.10
CA ARG A 223 2.47 23.05 -4.51
C ARG A 223 1.60 23.89 -3.58
N SER A 224 0.30 23.63 -3.52
CA SER A 224 -0.61 24.35 -2.63
C SER A 224 -0.61 23.71 -1.25
N ARG A 225 -0.10 24.43 -0.25
CA ARG A 225 -0.11 24.00 1.16
C ARG A 225 -1.50 23.55 1.63
N THR A 226 -2.54 24.32 1.32
CA THR A 226 -3.92 24.00 1.76
C THR A 226 -4.48 22.77 1.04
N TRP A 227 -4.12 22.56 -0.23
CA TRP A 227 -4.50 21.36 -0.96
C TRP A 227 -3.81 20.14 -0.38
N VAL A 228 -2.47 20.17 -0.28
CA VAL A 228 -1.68 19.03 0.17
C VAL A 228 -2.03 18.68 1.61
N GLN A 229 -2.27 19.65 2.51
CA GLN A 229 -2.73 19.37 3.86
C GLN A 229 -4.07 18.63 3.91
N ARG A 230 -4.99 18.94 2.99
CA ARG A 230 -6.32 18.31 2.95
C ARG A 230 -6.32 16.97 2.22
N MET A 231 -5.63 16.89 1.09
CA MET A 231 -5.75 15.81 0.11
C MET A 231 -4.57 14.83 0.12
N GLY A 232 -3.43 15.24 0.67
CA GLY A 232 -2.13 14.64 0.37
C GLY A 232 -1.62 15.11 -1.01
N HIS A 233 -0.36 14.79 -1.33
CA HIS A 233 0.19 15.00 -2.67
C HIS A 233 -0.07 13.80 -3.60
N ALA A 234 -0.48 12.66 -3.04
CA ALA A 234 -0.96 11.51 -3.77
C ALA A 234 -2.32 11.07 -3.19
N PRO A 235 -3.27 10.64 -4.02
CA PRO A 235 -4.58 10.17 -3.56
C PRO A 235 -4.53 8.83 -2.81
N SER A 236 -3.45 8.06 -2.96
CA SER A 236 -3.25 6.77 -2.32
C SER A 236 -1.83 6.62 -1.80
N ILE A 237 -1.69 6.01 -0.62
CA ILE A 237 -0.40 5.52 -0.12
C ILE A 237 0.11 4.33 -0.95
N MET A 238 -0.77 3.64 -1.68
CA MET A 238 -0.45 2.50 -2.55
C MET A 238 0.19 2.91 -3.88
N ASP A 239 0.36 4.20 -4.12
CA ASP A 239 1.09 4.72 -5.27
C ASP A 239 2.61 4.76 -5.00
N TYR A 240 3.40 4.78 -6.07
CA TYR A 240 4.83 5.06 -6.04
C TYR A 240 5.17 6.56 -6.16
N SER A 241 4.19 7.47 -6.02
CA SER A 241 4.44 8.89 -5.77
C SER A 241 4.95 9.10 -4.33
N ARG A 242 6.22 8.73 -4.12
CA ARG A 242 6.82 8.52 -2.79
C ARG A 242 7.01 9.76 -1.94
N PHE A 243 7.50 10.87 -2.48
CA PHE A 243 7.63 12.12 -1.72
C PHE A 243 7.24 13.28 -2.64
N ASN A 244 6.72 14.36 -2.07
CA ASN A 244 6.28 15.52 -2.86
C ASN A 244 7.48 16.34 -3.41
N TYR A 245 8.19 15.81 -4.39
CA TYR A 245 9.35 16.44 -5.02
C TYR A 245 9.02 17.66 -5.89
N VAL A 246 7.72 17.93 -6.11
CA VAL A 246 7.25 19.11 -6.86
C VAL A 246 7.26 20.37 -5.98
N ALA A 247 7.10 20.18 -4.66
CA ALA A 247 7.12 21.26 -3.68
C ALA A 247 8.45 22.03 -3.70
N GLN A 248 8.40 23.33 -3.45
CA GLN A 248 9.57 24.21 -3.33
C GLN A 248 9.55 24.95 -1.99
N PRO A 249 10.68 25.54 -1.55
CA PRO A 249 10.75 26.25 -0.27
C PRO A 249 9.68 27.34 -0.09
N GLU A 250 9.34 28.06 -1.15
CA GLU A 250 8.38 29.18 -1.12
C GLU A 250 6.94 28.72 -0.93
N ASP A 251 6.62 27.46 -1.28
CA ASP A 251 5.29 26.88 -1.09
C ASP A 251 4.99 26.66 0.41
N GLY A 252 6.05 26.47 1.20
CA GLY A 252 6.03 26.22 2.65
C GLY A 252 5.08 25.08 3.07
N ILE A 253 5.06 24.00 2.30
CA ILE A 253 4.37 22.76 2.66
C ILE A 253 5.00 22.19 3.94
N ALA A 254 4.16 21.69 4.85
CA ALA A 254 4.64 21.11 6.10
C ALA A 254 5.49 19.86 5.83
N LEU A 255 6.51 19.59 6.64
CA LEU A 255 7.46 18.51 6.36
C LEU A 255 6.79 17.12 6.40
N GLU A 256 5.79 16.95 7.25
CA GLU A 256 4.95 15.76 7.33
C GLU A 256 4.07 15.56 6.10
N ASP A 257 3.73 16.64 5.39
CA ASP A 257 2.92 16.65 4.18
C ASP A 257 3.75 16.37 2.90
N LEU A 258 5.07 16.24 3.05
CA LEU A 258 5.95 15.76 1.98
C LEU A 258 5.93 14.23 1.86
N ILE A 259 5.41 13.53 2.86
CA ILE A 259 5.37 12.06 2.97
C ILE A 259 3.93 11.57 2.71
N PRO A 260 3.74 10.51 1.89
CA PRO A 260 2.43 9.97 1.59
C PRO A 260 1.75 9.46 2.85
N ARG A 261 0.43 9.50 2.81
CA ARG A 261 -0.45 9.03 3.88
C ARG A 261 -1.68 8.39 3.27
N ILE A 262 -2.49 7.77 4.12
CA ILE A 262 -3.81 7.28 3.72
C ILE A 262 -4.60 8.42 3.12
N GLY A 263 -4.94 8.28 1.84
CA GLY A 263 -5.55 9.32 1.03
C GLY A 263 -7.01 9.05 0.67
N PRO A 264 -7.60 9.92 -0.16
CA PRO A 264 -8.98 9.77 -0.61
C PRO A 264 -9.27 8.44 -1.33
N TRP A 265 -8.35 7.94 -2.15
CA TRP A 265 -8.52 6.66 -2.85
C TRP A 265 -8.49 5.50 -1.86
N ASP A 266 -7.56 5.51 -0.89
CA ASP A 266 -7.45 4.47 0.13
C ASP A 266 -8.75 4.36 0.94
N THR A 267 -9.31 5.51 1.32
CA THR A 267 -10.59 5.60 2.04
C THR A 267 -11.75 5.08 1.18
N TYR A 268 -11.81 5.49 -0.09
CA TYR A 268 -12.83 5.06 -1.03
C TYR A 268 -12.79 3.54 -1.30
N THR A 269 -11.61 3.00 -1.57
CA THR A 269 -11.40 1.57 -1.82
C THR A 269 -11.69 0.75 -0.56
N THR A 270 -11.31 1.24 0.62
CA THR A 270 -11.68 0.61 1.91
C THR A 270 -13.20 0.58 2.09
N ARG A 271 -13.91 1.68 1.81
CA ARG A 271 -15.38 1.71 1.83
C ARG A 271 -15.97 0.69 0.86
N TRP A 272 -15.53 0.68 -0.39
CA TRP A 272 -16.03 -0.25 -1.39
C TRP A 272 -15.80 -1.71 -1.00
N GLY A 273 -14.65 -2.02 -0.39
CA GLY A 273 -14.26 -3.38 -0.05
C GLY A 273 -14.77 -3.90 1.28
N TYR A 274 -14.98 -3.03 2.28
CA TYR A 274 -15.28 -3.45 3.65
C TYR A 274 -16.66 -3.02 4.15
N THR A 275 -17.34 -2.04 3.54
CA THR A 275 -18.68 -1.64 4.00
C THR A 275 -19.67 -2.82 3.88
N PRO A 276 -20.34 -3.22 4.97
CA PRO A 276 -21.39 -4.25 4.92
C PRO A 276 -22.59 -3.80 4.08
N ILE A 277 -23.21 -4.74 3.37
CA ILE A 277 -24.47 -4.53 2.64
C ILE A 277 -25.53 -5.43 3.31
N PRO A 278 -26.27 -4.93 4.32
CA PRO A 278 -27.07 -5.77 5.22
C PRO A 278 -28.15 -6.62 4.54
N GLU A 279 -28.67 -6.17 3.40
CA GLU A 279 -29.73 -6.85 2.65
C GLU A 279 -29.20 -7.99 1.78
N ALA A 280 -27.90 -8.00 1.46
CA ALA A 280 -27.29 -9.02 0.62
C ALA A 280 -27.00 -10.30 1.43
N ARG A 281 -27.37 -11.44 0.86
CA ARG A 281 -27.13 -12.80 1.35
C ARG A 281 -26.26 -13.60 0.40
N THR A 282 -26.08 -13.12 -0.82
CA THR A 282 -25.22 -13.72 -1.84
C THR A 282 -24.29 -12.68 -2.47
N PRO A 283 -23.14 -13.09 -3.05
CA PRO A 283 -22.25 -12.16 -3.74
C PRO A 283 -22.92 -11.43 -4.90
N ASP A 284 -23.88 -12.06 -5.56
CA ASP A 284 -24.61 -11.47 -6.69
C ASP A 284 -25.59 -10.37 -6.26
N GLU A 285 -26.15 -10.45 -5.04
CA GLU A 285 -27.03 -9.42 -4.49
C GLU A 285 -26.28 -8.12 -4.14
N GLU A 286 -24.97 -8.19 -3.84
CA GLU A 286 -24.16 -6.98 -3.61
C GLU A 286 -23.95 -6.17 -4.91
N ARG A 287 -24.05 -6.80 -6.08
CA ARG A 287 -23.58 -6.26 -7.37
C ARG A 287 -24.14 -4.89 -7.70
N ALA A 288 -25.45 -4.68 -7.53
CA ALA A 288 -26.08 -3.41 -7.89
C ALA A 288 -25.57 -2.26 -7.01
N THR A 289 -25.33 -2.52 -5.73
CA THR A 289 -24.80 -1.53 -4.78
C THR A 289 -23.32 -1.27 -5.03
N LEU A 290 -22.53 -2.33 -5.24
CA LEU A 290 -21.11 -2.21 -5.55
C LEU A 290 -20.85 -1.49 -6.88
N ASP A 291 -21.68 -1.69 -7.91
CA ASP A 291 -21.58 -0.94 -9.17
C ASP A 291 -21.82 0.56 -8.95
N ARG A 292 -22.83 0.93 -8.16
CA ARG A 292 -23.09 2.34 -7.85
C ARG A 292 -21.93 2.99 -7.12
N TRP A 293 -21.38 2.33 -6.09
CA TRP A 293 -20.21 2.83 -5.38
C TRP A 293 -18.99 2.92 -6.30
N ALA A 294 -18.76 1.91 -7.13
CA ALA A 294 -17.66 1.92 -8.09
C ALA A 294 -17.75 3.10 -9.07
N ARG A 295 -18.95 3.55 -9.43
CA ARG A 295 -19.17 4.70 -10.34
C ARG A 295 -18.91 6.06 -9.70
N GLU A 296 -18.64 6.15 -8.39
CA GLU A 296 -18.20 7.42 -7.80
C GLU A 296 -16.94 7.97 -8.51
N GLN A 297 -16.10 7.09 -9.07
CA GLN A 297 -14.93 7.46 -9.87
C GLN A 297 -15.23 8.15 -11.22
N ASP A 298 -16.47 8.07 -11.70
CA ASP A 298 -16.90 8.77 -12.91
C ASP A 298 -16.90 10.29 -12.65
N ALA A 299 -17.29 10.69 -11.44
CA ALA A 299 -17.34 12.08 -10.97
C ALA A 299 -16.07 12.51 -10.22
N VAL A 300 -15.35 11.56 -9.59
CA VAL A 300 -14.16 11.83 -8.77
C VAL A 300 -12.93 11.18 -9.44
N PRO A 301 -12.16 11.91 -10.26
CA PRO A 301 -11.10 11.33 -11.09
C PRO A 301 -10.03 10.57 -10.31
N TRP A 302 -9.70 11.01 -9.10
CA TRP A 302 -8.67 10.39 -8.26
C TRP A 302 -9.15 9.13 -7.52
N TYR A 303 -10.37 8.66 -7.78
CA TYR A 303 -10.84 7.31 -7.39
C TYR A 303 -10.61 6.28 -8.50
N ARG A 304 -10.14 6.70 -9.68
CA ARG A 304 -9.92 5.79 -10.80
C ARG A 304 -8.73 4.91 -10.53
N PHE A 305 -8.90 3.63 -10.86
CA PHE A 305 -7.88 2.61 -10.75
C PHE A 305 -7.55 2.07 -12.15
N SER A 306 -6.31 1.61 -12.34
CA SER A 306 -5.90 0.83 -13.51
C SER A 306 -5.06 -0.36 -13.05
N LEU A 307 -5.31 -1.53 -13.64
CA LEU A 307 -4.53 -2.73 -13.35
C LEU A 307 -3.05 -2.50 -13.68
N SER A 308 -2.17 -3.00 -12.82
CA SER A 308 -0.72 -3.03 -13.05
C SER A 308 -0.33 -3.80 -14.31
N ASP A 309 -1.21 -4.59 -14.93
CA ASP A 309 -0.98 -5.19 -16.26
C ASP A 309 -0.77 -4.15 -17.37
N SER A 310 -1.10 -2.88 -17.13
CA SER A 310 -0.63 -1.79 -17.99
C SER A 310 0.90 -1.64 -17.96
N ARG A 311 1.58 -2.04 -16.87
CA ARG A 311 3.04 -2.19 -16.79
C ARG A 311 3.55 -3.38 -17.60
N LYS A 312 2.84 -4.52 -17.61
CA LYS A 312 3.20 -5.68 -18.43
C LYS A 312 3.01 -5.39 -19.93
N ALA A 313 1.93 -4.69 -20.27
CA ALA A 313 1.72 -4.14 -21.61
C ALA A 313 2.78 -3.08 -21.98
N LEU A 314 3.27 -2.28 -21.02
CA LEU A 314 4.38 -1.36 -21.24
C LEU A 314 5.72 -2.10 -21.37
N GLU A 315 5.99 -3.13 -20.56
CA GLU A 315 7.20 -3.97 -20.60
C GLU A 315 7.26 -4.77 -21.91
N GLU A 316 6.17 -5.41 -22.35
CA GLU A 316 6.07 -6.09 -23.67
C GLU A 316 6.24 -5.11 -24.85
N VAL A 317 5.85 -3.85 -24.67
CA VAL A 317 6.09 -2.75 -25.62
C VAL A 317 7.55 -2.28 -25.61
N PHE A 318 8.19 -2.17 -24.45
CA PHE A 318 9.60 -1.80 -24.32
C PHE A 318 10.54 -2.96 -24.75
N GLU A 319 10.09 -4.21 -24.64
CA GLU A 319 10.77 -5.41 -25.11
C GLU A 319 10.53 -5.72 -26.61
N GLY A 320 9.75 -4.88 -27.30
CA GLY A 320 9.62 -4.90 -28.76
C GLY A 320 8.72 -6.00 -29.34
N GLN A 321 7.75 -6.52 -28.58
CA GLN A 321 6.90 -7.64 -29.03
C GLN A 321 5.56 -7.24 -29.69
N VAL A 322 5.30 -5.94 -29.92
CA VAL A 322 4.08 -5.47 -30.62
C VAL A 322 4.44 -4.46 -31.72
N SER A 323 4.03 -4.74 -32.97
CA SER A 323 4.44 -4.00 -34.18
C SER A 323 3.44 -2.96 -34.70
N ASP A 324 2.43 -2.55 -33.91
CA ASP A 324 1.37 -1.64 -34.39
C ASP A 324 1.39 -0.25 -33.71
N ASP A 325 1.98 0.71 -34.43
CA ASP A 325 2.39 2.08 -34.02
C ASP A 325 1.22 3.03 -33.69
N LYS A 326 -0.03 2.67 -34.02
CA LYS A 326 -1.18 3.59 -33.88
C LYS A 326 -1.90 3.50 -32.53
N GLN A 327 -1.90 2.36 -31.86
CA GLN A 327 -2.40 2.24 -30.48
C GLN A 327 -1.31 2.60 -29.45
N LEU A 328 -0.04 2.38 -29.80
CA LEU A 328 1.15 2.73 -29.02
C LEU A 328 1.21 4.21 -28.61
N ARG A 329 0.98 5.13 -29.55
CA ARG A 329 1.04 6.58 -29.25
C ARG A 329 -0.09 7.06 -28.33
N LYS A 330 -1.22 6.36 -28.28
CA LYS A 330 -2.37 6.76 -27.47
C LYS A 330 -2.28 6.27 -26.02
N LEU A 331 -1.50 5.22 -25.75
CA LEU A 331 -1.26 4.64 -24.42
C LEU A 331 0.09 5.07 -23.81
N ALA A 332 1.11 5.33 -24.63
CA ALA A 332 2.46 5.70 -24.17
C ALA A 332 2.62 7.19 -23.80
N ASP A 333 1.77 8.08 -24.33
CA ASP A 333 1.98 9.54 -24.23
C ASP A 333 1.75 10.13 -22.82
N GLU A 334 0.97 9.50 -21.94
CA GLU A 334 0.68 10.08 -20.60
C GLU A 334 1.53 9.50 -19.46
N GLN A 335 1.82 8.20 -19.45
CA GLN A 335 2.45 7.52 -18.30
C GLN A 335 3.95 7.23 -18.50
N GLY A 336 4.37 7.00 -19.76
CA GLY A 336 5.79 6.87 -20.13
C GLY A 336 6.55 8.18 -19.98
N ARG A 337 5.89 9.31 -20.27
CA ARG A 337 6.45 10.66 -20.10
C ARG A 337 6.76 10.97 -18.64
N LEU A 338 5.86 10.61 -17.72
CA LEU A 338 6.04 10.78 -16.26
C LEU A 338 7.19 9.93 -15.70
N THR A 339 7.31 8.68 -16.16
CA THR A 339 8.39 7.78 -15.72
C THR A 339 9.75 8.22 -16.24
N ALA A 340 9.82 8.67 -17.50
CA ALA A 340 11.02 9.24 -18.10
C ALA A 340 11.38 10.61 -17.49
N GLU A 341 10.40 11.46 -17.17
CA GLU A 341 10.61 12.71 -16.42
C GLU A 341 11.13 12.40 -15.00
N MET A 342 10.60 11.38 -14.31
CA MET A 342 11.13 10.94 -13.02
C MET A 342 12.59 10.51 -13.10
N LEU A 343 12.94 9.67 -14.11
CA LEU A 343 14.32 9.23 -14.36
C LEU A 343 15.23 10.41 -14.71
N TYR A 344 14.77 11.34 -15.54
CA TYR A 344 15.49 12.55 -15.92
C TYR A 344 15.69 13.48 -14.71
N LEU A 345 14.69 13.68 -13.87
CA LEU A 345 14.78 14.42 -12.61
C LEU A 345 15.73 13.72 -11.63
N HIS A 346 15.72 12.39 -11.56
CA HIS A 346 16.69 11.61 -10.79
C HIS A 346 18.13 11.85 -11.28
N MET A 347 18.32 11.88 -12.61
CA MET A 347 19.61 12.16 -13.24
C MET A 347 20.06 13.61 -13.07
N LYS A 348 19.13 14.57 -13.06
CA LYS A 348 19.41 16.00 -12.84
C LYS A 348 19.72 16.29 -11.37
N ALA A 349 18.90 15.75 -10.46
CA ALA A 349 19.20 15.77 -9.03
C ALA A 349 20.58 15.19 -8.74
N ARG A 350 21.00 14.13 -9.45
CA ARG A 350 22.35 13.57 -9.34
C ARG A 350 23.49 14.54 -9.68
N ALA A 351 23.30 15.44 -10.65
CA ALA A 351 24.29 16.47 -10.97
C ALA A 351 24.33 17.54 -9.88
N ASP A 352 23.17 17.93 -9.35
CA ASP A 352 23.05 18.93 -8.28
C ASP A 352 23.51 18.39 -6.91
N LEU A 353 23.34 17.09 -6.66
CA LEU A 353 23.75 16.39 -5.43
C LEU A 353 25.27 16.45 -5.19
N ARG A 354 26.09 16.35 -6.25
CA ARG A 354 27.55 16.50 -6.13
C ARG A 354 27.98 17.90 -5.72
N ALA A 355 27.15 18.92 -5.93
CA ALA A 355 27.46 20.29 -5.55
C ALA A 355 27.14 20.62 -4.08
N VAL A 356 26.36 19.77 -3.40
CA VAL A 356 25.84 20.04 -2.04
C VAL A 356 26.23 18.98 -1.00
N LEU A 357 26.86 17.89 -1.42
CA LEU A 357 27.26 16.77 -0.56
C LEU A 357 28.76 16.77 -0.26
N THR A 358 29.13 16.24 0.91
CA THR A 358 30.53 15.91 1.21
C THR A 358 30.97 14.64 0.47
N GLU A 359 32.27 14.45 0.29
CA GLU A 359 32.84 13.21 -0.29
C GLU A 359 32.39 11.96 0.48
N GLU A 360 32.32 12.03 1.81
CA GLU A 360 31.81 10.92 2.64
C GLU A 360 30.35 10.58 2.35
N GLN A 361 29.49 11.58 2.14
CA GLN A 361 28.09 11.36 1.76
C GLN A 361 27.95 10.83 0.32
N LEU A 362 28.84 11.26 -0.57
CA LEU A 362 28.90 10.75 -1.94
C LEU A 362 29.37 9.29 -1.97
N GLU A 363 30.38 8.91 -1.20
CA GLU A 363 30.83 7.52 -1.09
C GLU A 363 29.73 6.60 -0.54
N GLN A 364 28.99 7.06 0.47
CA GLN A 364 27.86 6.31 1.02
C GLN A 364 26.69 6.19 0.02
N LEU A 365 26.48 7.18 -0.86
CA LEU A 365 25.52 7.10 -1.98
C LEU A 365 26.03 6.27 -3.16
N GLU A 366 27.34 6.25 -3.44
CA GLU A 366 27.91 5.48 -4.56
C GLU A 366 28.06 3.99 -4.21
N GLY A 367 28.21 3.62 -2.93
CA GLY A 367 28.11 2.24 -2.44
C GLY A 367 26.78 1.55 -2.82
N PHE A 368 25.70 2.33 -3.00
CA PHE A 368 24.40 1.89 -3.54
C PHE A 368 24.50 1.23 -4.93
N ARG A 369 25.43 1.69 -5.79
CA ARG A 369 25.58 1.18 -7.17
C ARG A 369 26.27 -0.17 -7.24
N ALA A 370 27.24 -0.43 -6.36
CA ALA A 370 28.05 -1.64 -6.43
C ALA A 370 27.27 -2.92 -6.05
N GLY A 371 26.16 -2.79 -5.30
CA GLY A 371 25.28 -3.90 -4.94
C GLY A 371 24.30 -4.37 -6.03
N HIS A 372 24.17 -3.63 -7.15
CA HIS A 372 23.24 -3.93 -8.23
C HIS A 372 23.91 -4.44 -9.52
N GLY A 373 25.21 -4.74 -9.49
CA GLY A 373 25.98 -5.22 -10.64
C GLY A 373 26.24 -6.73 -10.70
N ALA A 374 25.84 -7.51 -9.69
CA ALA A 374 26.07 -8.96 -9.69
C ALA A 374 25.00 -9.70 -8.88
N ARG A 375 23.93 -10.11 -9.57
CA ARG A 375 23.26 -11.41 -9.41
C ARG A 375 22.24 -11.62 -10.50
#